data_AF-R2RG56-F1
#
_entry.id   AF-R2RG56-F1
#
_cell.length_a   1.000
_cell.length_b   1.000
_cell.length_c   1.000
_cell.angle_alpha   90.00
_cell.angle_beta   90.00
_cell.angle_gamma   90.00
#
_symmetry.space_group_name_H-M   'P 1'
#
loop_
_entity.id
_entity.type
_entity.pdbx_description
1 polymer ?
#
loop_
_entity_poly.entity_id
_entity_poly.type
_entity_poly.pdbx_seq_one_letter_code
_entity_poly.pdbx_strand_id
1 'polypeptide(L)'
;MKMYEETNNGSGLGNLLFLLVIVGGLGYLFVKKMLPWINQKLDTDFKWYHIPLVIGAALLAIVGLYWSSESNKRSTNSDLMNRLNKLSNEELMRIVDSGNDMAERNAARTIIEMRIKRRKNMINK
;
A
#
# COMPACT_ATOMS: atom_id res chain seq x y z
N MET A 1 26.81 27.18 36.20
CA MET A 1 25.48 26.57 36.34
C MET A 1 25.45 25.30 35.51
N LYS A 2 25.44 24.12 36.14
CA LYS A 2 25.21 22.84 35.45
C LYS A 2 23.71 22.59 35.49
N MET A 3 23.03 22.71 34.36
CA MET A 3 21.65 22.24 34.22
C MET A 3 21.71 20.72 34.16
N TYR A 4 21.08 20.08 35.13
CA TYR A 4 20.80 18.65 35.10
C TYR A 4 19.65 18.45 34.10
N GLU A 5 19.94 17.81 32.96
CA GLU A 5 18.91 17.22 32.14
C GLU A 5 18.31 16.03 32.91
N GLU A 6 17.15 16.25 33.53
CA GLU A 6 16.27 15.15 33.92
C GLU A 6 15.83 14.42 32.66
N THR A 7 16.51 13.32 32.35
CA THR A 7 16.06 12.35 31.37
C THR A 7 14.79 11.69 31.90
N ASN A 8 13.66 12.14 31.36
CA ASN A 8 12.32 11.70 31.66
C ASN A 8 12.10 10.27 31.09
N ASN A 9 12.85 9.29 31.61
CA ASN A 9 12.83 7.88 31.17
C ASN A 9 11.71 7.05 31.85
N GLY A 10 10.85 7.68 32.67
CA GLY A 10 9.84 6.99 33.47
C GLY A 10 8.52 6.64 32.76
N SER A 11 8.21 7.24 31.60
CA SER A 11 6.90 7.12 30.95
C SER A 11 6.77 5.95 29.95
N GLY A 12 7.89 5.47 29.39
CA GLY A 12 7.88 4.43 28.36
C GLY A 12 7.48 3.04 28.89
N LEU A 13 8.03 2.63 30.03
CA LEU A 13 7.79 1.31 30.61
C LEU A 13 6.37 1.17 31.18
N GLY A 14 5.84 2.22 31.82
CA GLY A 14 4.46 2.23 32.32
C GLY A 14 3.44 2.11 31.18
N ASN A 15 3.64 2.86 30.10
CA ASN A 15 2.78 2.78 28.92
C ASN A 15 2.87 1.41 28.22
N LEU A 16 4.07 0.82 28.14
CA LEU A 16 4.26 -0.52 27.58
C LEU A 16 3.52 -1.59 28.41
N LEU A 17 3.66 -1.57 29.74
CA LEU A 17 2.99 -2.51 30.62
C LEU A 17 1.47 -2.36 30.56
N PHE A 18 0.97 -1.13 30.51
CA PHE A 18 -0.47 -0.86 30.37
C PHE A 18 -1.01 -1.39 29.03
N LEU A 19 -0.28 -1.19 27.93
CA LEU A 19 -0.62 -1.77 26.64
C LEU A 19 -0.63 -3.30 26.66
N LEU A 20 0.36 -3.93 27.30
CA LEU A 20 0.42 -5.39 27.44
C LEU A 20 -0.78 -5.94 28.23
N VAL A 21 -1.20 -5.26 29.29
CA VAL A 21 -2.39 -5.64 30.07
C VAL A 21 -3.66 -5.51 29.24
N ILE A 22 -3.81 -4.42 28.47
CA ILE A 22 -4.96 -4.22 27.59
C ILE A 22 -5.00 -5.30 26.50
N VAL A 23 -3.89 -5.51 25.79
CA VAL A 23 -3.80 -6.49 24.70
C VAL A 23 -3.99 -7.90 25.24
N GLY A 24 -3.39 -8.24 26.38
CA GLY A 24 -3.57 -9.53 27.05
C GLY A 24 -5.00 -9.75 27.51
N GLY A 25 -5.65 -8.74 28.09
CA GLY A 25 -7.04 -8.79 28.53
C GLY A 25 -8.02 -8.96 27.36
N LEU A 26 -7.82 -8.21 26.27
CA LEU A 26 -8.59 -8.37 25.03
C LEU A 26 -8.38 -9.75 24.41
N GLY A 27 -7.13 -10.25 24.39
CA GLY A 27 -6.80 -11.59 23.93
C GLY A 27 -7.50 -12.67 24.75
N TYR A 28 -7.52 -12.55 26.08
CA TYR A 28 -8.21 -13.48 26.96
C TYR A 28 -9.72 -13.50 26.72
N LEU A 29 -10.36 -12.32 26.59
CA LEU A 29 -11.79 -12.22 26.28
C LEU A 29 -12.11 -12.84 24.92
N PHE A 30 -11.26 -12.60 23.92
CA PHE A 30 -11.42 -13.18 22.58
C PHE A 30 -11.33 -14.71 22.63
N VAL A 31 -10.30 -15.26 23.27
CA VAL A 31 -10.12 -16.72 23.39
C VAL A 31 -11.27 -17.36 24.19
N LYS A 32 -11.77 -16.72 25.24
CA LYS A 32 -12.77 -17.32 26.12
C LYS A 32 -14.21 -17.18 25.59
N LYS A 33 -14.52 -16.11 24.86
CA LYS A 33 -15.90 -15.80 24.42
C LYS A 33 -16.09 -15.93 22.92
N MET A 34 -15.15 -15.44 22.11
CA MET A 34 -15.27 -15.48 20.65
C MET A 34 -14.87 -16.85 20.10
N LEU A 35 -13.77 -17.45 20.58
CA LEU A 35 -13.28 -18.73 20.03
C LEU A 35 -14.31 -19.87 20.14
N PRO A 36 -15.00 -20.09 21.28
CA PRO A 36 -16.01 -21.14 21.36
C PRO A 36 -17.22 -20.86 20.46
N TRP A 37 -17.60 -19.59 20.31
CA TRP A 37 -18.69 -19.19 19.43
C TRP A 37 -18.36 -19.42 17.95
N ILE A 38 -17.12 -19.12 17.55
CA ILE A 38 -16.58 -19.39 16.21
C ILE A 38 -16.55 -20.90 15.96
N ASN A 39 -15.99 -21.68 16.89
CA ASN A 39 -15.90 -23.14 16.76
C ASN A 39 -17.28 -23.79 16.64
N GLN A 40 -18.27 -23.31 17.42
CA GLN A 40 -19.64 -23.79 17.36
C GLN A 40 -20.33 -23.45 16.03
N LYS A 41 -20.01 -22.29 15.42
CA LYS A 41 -20.60 -21.89 14.13
C LYS A 41 -19.97 -22.56 12.93
N LEU A 42 -18.66 -22.80 12.97
CA LEU A 42 -17.91 -23.37 11.86
C LEU A 42 -17.79 -24.90 11.97
N ASP A 43 -18.33 -25.51 13.02
CA ASP A 43 -18.16 -26.94 13.35
C ASP A 43 -16.68 -27.37 13.26
N THR A 44 -15.80 -26.49 13.73
CA THR A 44 -14.35 -26.64 13.60
C THR A 44 -13.69 -26.49 14.96
N ASP A 45 -12.68 -27.30 15.23
CA ASP A 45 -11.93 -27.28 16.49
C ASP A 45 -10.75 -26.28 16.45
N PHE A 46 -11.08 -24.99 16.27
CA PHE A 46 -10.07 -23.95 16.22
C PHE A 46 -9.48 -23.70 17.62
N LYS A 47 -8.20 -24.04 17.82
CA LYS A 47 -7.52 -23.83 19.10
C LYS A 47 -6.91 -22.44 19.16
N TRP A 48 -6.80 -21.88 20.36
CA TRP A 48 -6.28 -20.52 20.57
C TRP A 48 -4.87 -20.28 20.01
N TYR A 49 -4.01 -21.31 19.99
CA TYR A 49 -2.69 -21.27 19.37
C TYR A 49 -2.71 -21.15 17.84
N HIS A 50 -3.86 -21.33 17.19
CA HIS A 50 -4.01 -21.12 15.74
C HIS A 50 -4.34 -19.66 15.41
N ILE A 51 -4.75 -18.85 16.40
CA ILE A 51 -5.05 -17.42 16.19
C ILE A 51 -3.84 -16.67 15.61
N PRO A 52 -2.60 -16.80 16.13
CA PRO A 52 -1.43 -16.14 15.55
C PRO A 52 -1.15 -16.59 14.11
N LEU A 53 -1.44 -17.86 13.81
CA LEU A 53 -1.23 -18.46 12.49
C LEU A 53 -2.21 -17.88 11.46
N VAL A 54 -3.47 -17.71 11.85
CA VAL A 54 -4.50 -17.03 11.02
C VAL A 54 -4.17 -15.56 10.81
N ILE A 55 -3.75 -14.85 11.87
CA ILE A 55 -3.36 -13.44 11.76
C ILE A 55 -2.15 -13.30 10.83
N GLY A 56 -1.15 -14.18 10.96
CA GLY A 56 0.01 -14.21 10.06
C GLY A 56 -0.38 -14.47 8.60
N ALA A 57 -1.25 -15.45 8.35
CA ALA A 57 -1.75 -15.74 7.01
C ALA A 57 -2.56 -14.57 6.43
N ALA A 58 -3.41 -13.92 7.23
CA ALA A 58 -4.18 -12.75 6.81
C ALA A 58 -3.27 -11.56 6.47
N LEU A 59 -2.24 -11.30 7.28
CA LEU A 59 -1.25 -10.27 6.99
C LEU A 59 -0.49 -10.56 5.69
N LEU A 60 -0.04 -11.80 5.49
CA LEU A 60 0.64 -12.20 4.26
C LEU A 60 -0.29 -12.08 3.04
N ALA A 61 -1.58 -12.40 3.18
CA ALA A 61 -2.55 -12.22 2.10
C ALA A 61 -2.73 -10.74 1.75
N ILE A 62 -2.83 -9.85 2.74
CA ILE A 62 -2.94 -8.40 2.52
C ILE A 62 -1.68 -7.86 1.83
N VAL A 63 -0.50 -8.27 2.29
CA VAL A 63 0.77 -7.89 1.67
C VAL A 63 0.86 -8.44 0.24
N GLY A 64 0.49 -9.70 0.02
CA GLY A 64 0.45 -10.31 -1.31
C GLY A 64 -0.48 -9.58 -2.28
N LEU A 65 -1.68 -9.19 -1.82
CA LEU A 65 -2.61 -8.37 -2.61
C LEU A 65 -2.05 -6.97 -2.91
N TYR A 66 -1.37 -6.35 -1.96
CA TYR A 66 -0.72 -5.06 -2.16
C TYR A 66 0.38 -5.13 -3.22
N TRP A 67 1.27 -6.13 -3.15
CA TRP A 67 2.33 -6.35 -4.12
C TRP A 67 1.80 -6.77 -5.51
N SER A 68 0.74 -7.59 -5.55
CA SER A 68 0.08 -7.99 -6.79
C SER A 68 -0.63 -6.81 -7.47
N SER A 69 -1.20 -5.89 -6.70
CA SER A 69 -1.77 -4.65 -7.23
C SER A 69 -0.70 -3.74 -7.84
N GLU A 70 0.48 -3.69 -7.22
CA GLU A 70 1.61 -2.88 -7.72
C GLU A 70 2.24 -3.45 -9.00
N SER A 71 2.37 -4.78 -9.11
CA SER A 71 2.92 -5.42 -10.31
C SER A 71 1.98 -5.29 -11.52
N ASN A 72 0.67 -5.40 -11.32
CA ASN A 72 -0.34 -5.22 -12.38
C ASN A 72 -0.43 -3.78 -12.89
N LYS A 73 -0.18 -2.78 -12.03
CA LYS A 73 -0.11 -1.37 -12.45
C LYS A 73 1.13 -1.09 -13.31
N ARG A 74 2.27 -1.71 -13.01
CA ARG A 74 3.51 -1.52 -13.78
C ARG A 74 3.42 -2.07 -15.20
N SER A 75 2.88 -3.27 -15.39
CA SER A 75 2.73 -3.88 -16.73
C SER A 75 1.75 -3.10 -17.61
N THR A 76 0.60 -2.71 -17.06
CA THR A 76 -0.41 -1.95 -17.80
C THR A 76 0.12 -0.57 -18.22
N ASN A 77 0.91 0.08 -17.37
CA ASN A 77 1.47 1.40 -17.66
C ASN A 77 2.61 1.34 -18.69
N SER A 78 3.45 0.30 -18.67
CA SER A 78 4.50 0.12 -19.67
C SER A 78 3.94 -0.15 -21.06
N ASP A 79 2.88 -0.97 -21.17
CA ASP A 79 2.24 -1.25 -22.46
C ASP A 79 1.51 -0.03 -23.01
N LEU A 80 0.82 0.72 -22.14
CA LEU A 80 0.17 1.97 -22.50
C LEU A 80 1.19 3.01 -22.99
N MET A 81 2.30 3.20 -22.27
CA MET A 81 3.38 4.09 -22.70
C MET A 81 4.02 3.65 -24.01
N ASN A 82 4.22 2.35 -24.23
CA ASN A 82 4.81 1.83 -25.46
C ASN A 82 3.87 2.04 -26.68
N ARG A 83 2.55 1.90 -26.48
CA ARG A 83 1.55 2.20 -27.51
C ARG A 83 1.50 3.70 -27.82
N LEU A 84 1.43 4.55 -26.80
CA LEU A 84 1.39 6.01 -26.95
C LEU A 84 2.67 6.56 -27.59
N ASN A 85 3.83 5.96 -27.31
CA ASN A 85 5.08 6.42 -27.88
C ASN A 85 5.23 6.09 -29.38
N LYS A 86 4.39 5.23 -29.95
CA LYS A 86 4.32 4.97 -31.40
C LYS A 86 3.45 5.97 -32.15
N LEU A 87 2.60 6.72 -31.44
CA LEU A 87 1.66 7.68 -32.03
C LEU A 87 2.35 8.98 -32.45
N SER A 88 1.78 9.62 -33.47
CA SER A 88 2.18 10.95 -33.92
C SER A 88 1.77 12.02 -32.90
N ASN A 89 2.38 13.20 -32.96
CA ASN A 89 2.05 14.29 -32.02
C ASN A 89 0.60 14.77 -32.16
N GLU A 90 0.02 14.68 -33.35
CA GLU A 90 -1.37 15.08 -33.63
C GLU A 90 -2.36 14.10 -32.99
N GLU A 91 -2.08 12.80 -33.11
CA GLU A 91 -2.90 11.77 -32.45
C GLU A 91 -2.75 11.80 -30.93
N LEU A 92 -1.54 12.06 -30.41
CA LEU A 92 -1.32 12.27 -28.98
C LEU A 92 -2.10 13.47 -28.44
N MET A 93 -2.15 14.59 -29.17
CA MET A 93 -2.97 15.76 -28.79
C MET A 93 -4.46 15.43 -28.81
N ARG A 94 -4.93 14.69 -29.81
CA ARG A 94 -6.31 14.22 -29.87
C ARG A 94 -6.68 13.35 -28.66
N ILE A 95 -5.77 12.50 -28.20
CA ILE A 95 -5.96 11.69 -26.98
C ILE A 95 -5.99 12.57 -25.73
N VAL A 96 -5.13 13.59 -25.62
CA VAL A 96 -5.16 14.54 -24.49
C VAL A 96 -6.49 15.32 -24.44
N ASP A 97 -7.05 15.68 -25.59
CA ASP A 97 -8.25 16.52 -25.68
C ASP A 97 -9.56 15.71 -25.58
N SER A 98 -9.61 14.52 -26.18
CA SER A 98 -10.83 13.71 -26.33
C SER A 98 -10.76 12.30 -25.73
N GLY A 99 -9.64 11.95 -25.08
CA GLY A 99 -9.45 10.64 -24.45
C GLY A 99 -10.43 10.38 -23.31
N ASN A 100 -10.90 9.14 -23.22
CA ASN A 100 -11.89 8.72 -22.22
C ASN A 100 -11.26 8.42 -20.85
N ASP A 101 -9.98 8.02 -20.81
CA ASP A 101 -9.26 7.68 -19.57
C ASP A 101 -8.27 8.77 -19.17
N MET A 102 -8.34 9.21 -17.90
CA MET A 102 -7.44 10.20 -17.33
C MET A 102 -5.98 9.72 -17.29
N ALA A 103 -5.75 8.42 -17.10
CA ALA A 103 -4.41 7.84 -17.11
C ALA A 103 -3.77 7.92 -18.51
N GLU A 104 -4.54 7.62 -19.55
CA GLU A 104 -4.11 7.68 -20.95
C GLU A 104 -3.79 9.11 -21.38
N ARG A 105 -4.64 10.08 -20.98
CA ARG A 105 -4.42 11.52 -21.22
C ARG A 105 -3.13 12.03 -20.56
N ASN A 106 -2.90 11.66 -19.30
CA ASN A 106 -1.71 12.08 -18.55
C ASN A 106 -0.43 11.47 -19.15
N ALA A 107 -0.48 10.20 -19.56
CA ALA A 107 0.63 9.54 -20.24
C ALA A 107 0.94 10.19 -21.60
N ALA A 108 -0.09 10.49 -22.40
CA ALA A 108 0.04 11.16 -23.69
C ALA A 108 0.66 12.57 -23.55
N ARG A 109 0.21 13.34 -22.56
CA ARG A 109 0.77 14.67 -22.24
C ARG A 109 2.25 14.57 -21.86
N THR A 110 2.61 13.61 -21.02
CA THR A 110 4.01 13.38 -20.60
C THR A 110 4.91 13.08 -21.81
N ILE A 111 4.44 12.27 -22.76
CA ILE A 111 5.20 11.95 -23.99
C ILE A 111 5.39 13.20 -24.85
N ILE A 112 4.36 14.03 -25.02
CA ILE A 112 4.45 15.29 -25.79
C ILE A 112 5.49 16.21 -25.15
N GLU A 113 5.44 16.41 -23.83
CA GLU A 113 6.38 17.27 -23.11
C GLU A 113 7.83 16.77 -23.24
N MET A 114 8.05 15.45 -23.12
CA MET A 114 9.37 14.84 -23.33
C MET A 114 9.90 15.08 -24.76
N ARG A 115 9.05 14.97 -25.78
CA ARG A 115 9.43 15.21 -27.18
C ARG A 115 9.75 16.69 -27.44
N ILE A 116 8.97 17.62 -26.90
CA ILE A 116 9.22 19.07 -27.01
C ILE A 116 10.55 19.41 -26.32
N LYS A 117 10.80 18.89 -25.12
CA LYS A 117 12.05 19.10 -24.38
C LYS A 117 13.26 18.58 -25.16
N ARG A 118 13.15 17.39 -25.78
CA ARG A 118 14.19 16.84 -26.64
C ARG A 118 14.49 17.74 -27.84
N ARG A 119 13.46 18.26 -28.52
CA ARG A 119 13.64 19.21 -29.63
C ARG A 119 14.33 20.50 -29.18
N LYS A 120 13.92 21.08 -28.05
CA LYS A 120 14.57 22.28 -27.48
C LYS A 120 16.06 22.05 -27.18
N ASN A 121 16.40 20.89 -26.62
CA ASN A 121 17.80 20.55 -26.32
C ASN A 121 18.66 20.33 -27.58
N MET A 122 18.06 19.96 -28.72
CA MET A 122 18.78 19.83 -30.00
C MET A 122 18.97 21.18 -30.71
N ILE A 123 18.14 22.18 -30.42
CA ILE A 123 18.25 23.54 -30.99
C ILE A 123 19.29 24.38 -30.21
N ASN A 124 19.46 24.11 -28.91
CA ASN A 124 20.42 24.80 -28.04
C ASN A 124 21.83 24.17 -28.05
N LYS A 125 22.14 23.30 -29.01
CA LYS A 125 23.44 22.62 -29.15
C LYS A 125 24.06 23.00 -30.49
#